data_AF-A0A371DGN3-F1
#
_entry.id   AF-A0A371DGN3-F1
#
_cell.length_a   1.000
_cell.length_b   1.000
_cell.length_c   1.000
_cell.angle_alpha   90.00
_cell.angle_beta   90.00
_cell.angle_gamma   90.00
#
_symmetry.space_group_name_H-M   'P 1'
#
loop_
_entity.id
_entity.type
_entity.pdbx_description
1 polymer ?
#
loop_
_entity_poly.entity_id
_entity_poly.type
_entity_poly.pdbx_seq_one_letter_code
_entity_poly.pdbx_strand_id
1 'polypeptide(L)'
;MGKPRCWAQVTLSDGRQKQCTKAPPAGTHYCVEHHQFYVRRTDTYKKATLEMEALDDAFVSIGDTHVEGLGQEDLAYVAEIARAYLEWLDRAVKKREEHHQQFFTQVDHAHREYLEILKYRRDQAFKYLYRVESREMELLDEDWD
;
A
#
# COMPACT_ATOMS: atom_id res chain seq x y z
N MET A 1 6.17 -12.47 -39.29
CA MET A 1 5.70 -11.98 -37.98
C MET A 1 6.56 -12.61 -36.90
N GLY A 2 7.13 -11.82 -35.97
CA GLY A 2 7.93 -12.35 -34.88
C GLY A 2 7.09 -13.22 -33.93
N LYS A 3 7.69 -14.24 -33.32
CA LYS A 3 7.01 -15.04 -32.30
C LYS A 3 6.56 -14.13 -31.14
N PRO A 4 5.31 -14.29 -30.63
CA PRO A 4 4.86 -13.52 -29.47
C PRO A 4 5.80 -13.77 -28.28
N ARG A 5 6.09 -12.71 -27.53
CA ARG A 5 6.93 -12.75 -26.33
C ARG A 5 6.10 -12.46 -25.10
N CYS A 6 6.52 -13.01 -23.98
CA CYS A 6 5.94 -12.72 -22.67
C CYS A 6 6.04 -11.21 -22.36
N TRP A 7 4.95 -10.62 -21.87
CA TRP A 7 4.87 -9.17 -21.60
C TRP A 7 5.52 -8.73 -20.29
N ALA A 8 5.86 -9.67 -19.40
CA ALA A 8 6.49 -9.36 -18.12
C ALA A 8 7.86 -8.68 -18.29
N GLN A 9 8.10 -7.67 -17.47
CA GLN A 9 9.40 -7.02 -17.31
C GLN A 9 10.23 -7.74 -16.25
N VAL A 10 11.51 -7.94 -16.54
CA VAL A 10 12.48 -8.55 -15.63
C VAL A 10 13.52 -7.49 -15.28
N THR A 11 13.70 -7.23 -13.99
CA THR A 11 14.77 -6.36 -13.50
C THR A 11 16.09 -7.13 -13.53
N LEU A 12 17.07 -6.60 -14.25
CA LEU A 12 18.43 -7.12 -14.33
C LEU A 12 19.22 -6.71 -13.07
N SER A 13 20.39 -7.33 -12.87
CA SER A 13 21.26 -7.04 -11.72
C SER A 13 21.74 -5.59 -11.64
N ASP A 14 21.66 -4.83 -12.73
CA ASP A 14 22.00 -3.41 -12.82
C ASP A 14 20.78 -2.47 -12.65
N GLY A 15 19.63 -3.02 -12.28
CA GLY A 15 18.38 -2.26 -12.10
C GLY A 15 17.61 -1.95 -13.38
N ARG A 16 18.15 -2.26 -14.57
CA ARG A 16 17.42 -2.06 -15.83
C ARG A 16 16.32 -3.09 -16.00
N GLN A 17 15.18 -2.67 -16.54
CA GLN A 17 14.09 -3.57 -16.88
C GLN A 17 14.19 -4.04 -18.34
N LYS A 18 14.00 -5.34 -18.58
CA LYS A 18 13.93 -5.93 -19.92
C LYS A 18 12.77 -6.89 -20.04
N GLN A 19 12.12 -6.89 -21.19
CA GLN A 19 11.05 -7.84 -21.50
C GLN A 19 11.55 -9.29 -21.51
N CYS A 20 10.77 -10.19 -20.92
CA CYS A 20 11.03 -11.63 -20.94
C CYS A 20 11.13 -12.18 -22.38
N THR A 21 12.09 -13.08 -22.61
CA THR A 21 12.33 -13.70 -23.92
C THR A 21 11.52 -14.97 -24.18
N LYS A 22 10.84 -15.51 -23.16
CA LYS A 22 10.04 -16.74 -23.27
C LYS A 22 8.76 -16.50 -24.07
N ALA A 23 8.34 -17.49 -24.84
CA ALA A 23 7.06 -17.45 -25.56
C ALA A 23 5.89 -17.73 -24.61
N PRO A 24 4.78 -16.99 -24.68
CA PRO A 24 3.57 -17.29 -23.94
C PRO A 24 2.76 -18.41 -24.63
N PRO A 25 1.96 -19.19 -23.87
CA PRO A 25 0.93 -20.04 -24.44
C PRO A 25 -0.04 -19.27 -25.35
N ALA A 26 -0.66 -19.97 -26.31
CA ALA A 26 -1.62 -19.37 -27.24
C ALA A 26 -2.75 -18.66 -26.48
N GLY A 27 -3.07 -17.42 -26.87
CA GLY A 27 -4.12 -16.62 -26.24
C GLY A 27 -3.74 -15.97 -24.89
N THR A 28 -2.47 -16.04 -24.47
CA THR A 28 -2.01 -15.46 -23.20
C THR A 28 -0.92 -14.41 -23.40
N HIS A 29 -0.77 -13.50 -22.44
CA HIS A 29 0.23 -12.44 -22.46
C HIS A 29 1.55 -12.83 -21.78
N TYR A 30 1.54 -13.83 -20.90
CA TYR A 30 2.67 -14.22 -20.06
C TYR A 30 3.05 -15.68 -20.28
N CYS A 31 4.35 -15.99 -20.19
CA CYS A 31 4.76 -17.40 -20.08
C CYS A 31 4.24 -18.00 -18.77
N VAL A 32 4.20 -19.34 -18.69
CA VAL A 32 3.63 -20.07 -17.52
C VAL A 32 4.20 -19.55 -16.19
N GLU A 33 5.51 -19.35 -16.12
CA GLU A 33 6.19 -18.85 -14.92
C GLU A 33 5.76 -17.42 -14.54
N HIS A 34 5.73 -16.49 -15.50
CA HIS A 34 5.32 -15.12 -15.23
C HIS A 34 3.82 -15.01 -14.99
N HIS A 35 3.01 -15.89 -15.56
CA HIS A 35 1.58 -15.97 -15.23
C HIS A 35 1.39 -16.40 -13.77
N GLN A 36 2.08 -17.45 -13.31
CA GLN A 36 2.04 -17.86 -11.90
C GLN A 36 2.56 -16.75 -10.97
N PHE A 37 3.58 -16.01 -11.41
CA PHE A 37 4.08 -14.87 -10.65
C PHE A 37 3.08 -13.71 -10.60
N TYR A 38 2.42 -13.41 -11.72
CA TYR A 38 1.36 -12.41 -11.83
C TYR A 38 0.20 -12.73 -10.88
N VAL A 39 -0.28 -13.98 -10.88
CA VAL A 39 -1.36 -14.43 -9.98
C VAL A 39 -0.94 -14.26 -8.52
N ARG A 40 0.24 -14.77 -8.12
CA ARG A 40 0.72 -14.64 -6.74
C ARG A 40 0.86 -13.19 -6.29
N ARG A 41 1.40 -12.32 -7.15
CA ARG A 41 1.53 -10.89 -6.86
C ARG A 41 0.17 -10.21 -6.77
N THR A 42 -0.78 -10.62 -7.63
CA THR A 42 -2.17 -10.17 -7.56
C THR A 42 -2.81 -10.52 -6.24
N ASP A 43 -2.71 -11.77 -5.81
CA ASP A 43 -3.24 -12.22 -4.52
C ASP A 43 -2.58 -11.48 -3.36
N THR A 44 -1.28 -11.22 -3.46
CA THR A 44 -0.50 -10.54 -2.42
C THR A 44 -0.93 -9.08 -2.23
N TYR A 45 -1.14 -8.31 -3.31
CA TYR A 45 -1.63 -6.93 -3.17
C TYR A 45 -3.10 -6.90 -2.76
N LYS A 46 -3.94 -7.83 -3.27
CA LYS A 46 -5.36 -7.91 -2.88
C LYS A 46 -5.52 -8.23 -1.40
N LYS A 47 -4.73 -9.18 -0.88
CA LYS A 47 -4.71 -9.51 0.54
C LYS A 47 -4.31 -8.30 1.39
N ALA A 48 -3.27 -7.56 0.98
CA ALA A 48 -2.86 -6.35 1.69
C ALA A 48 -3.95 -5.26 1.66
N THR A 49 -4.67 -5.12 0.55
CA THR A 49 -5.83 -4.24 0.46
C THR A 49 -6.93 -4.67 1.44
N LEU A 50 -7.27 -5.96 1.52
CA LEU A 50 -8.27 -6.46 2.47
C LEU A 50 -7.86 -6.27 3.94
N GLU A 51 -6.59 -6.49 4.26
CA GLU A 51 -6.04 -6.28 5.62
C GLU A 51 -6.11 -4.79 6.01
N MET A 52 -5.88 -3.88 5.06
CA MET A 52 -6.05 -2.44 5.26
C MET A 52 -7.54 -2.06 5.40
N GLU A 53 -8.40 -2.56 4.52
CA GLU A 53 -9.85 -2.30 4.56
C GLU A 53 -10.50 -2.80 5.85
N ALA A 54 -9.98 -3.87 6.46
CA ALA A 54 -10.44 -4.36 7.77
C ALA A 54 -10.21 -3.36 8.91
N LEU A 55 -9.34 -2.37 8.71
CA LEU A 55 -9.07 -1.30 9.68
C LEU A 55 -9.73 0.04 9.29
N ASP A 56 -10.39 0.14 8.12
CA ASP A 56 -11.02 1.39 7.67
C ASP A 56 -12.04 1.89 8.72
N ASP A 57 -12.92 1.01 9.20
CA ASP A 57 -13.96 1.38 10.19
C ASP A 57 -13.35 1.85 11.52
N ALA A 58 -12.30 1.18 12.00
CA ALA A 58 -11.61 1.55 13.22
C ALA A 58 -10.91 2.90 13.07
N PHE A 59 -10.23 3.13 11.94
CA PHE A 59 -9.54 4.38 11.65
C PHE A 59 -10.51 5.56 11.47
N VAL A 60 -11.63 5.34 10.79
CA VAL A 60 -12.69 6.36 10.64
C VAL A 60 -13.27 6.71 12.01
N SER A 61 -13.55 5.72 12.86
CA SER A 61 -14.10 5.96 14.20
C SER A 61 -13.19 6.82 15.07
N ILE A 62 -11.86 6.65 14.99
CA ILE A 62 -10.92 7.50 15.75
C ILE A 62 -10.69 8.86 15.08
N GLY A 63 -10.79 8.94 13.76
CA GLY A 63 -10.62 10.18 12.99
C GLY A 63 -11.61 11.29 13.41
N ASP A 64 -12.80 10.90 13.86
CA ASP A 64 -13.83 11.81 14.39
C ASP A 64 -13.59 12.26 15.84
N THR A 65 -12.59 11.70 16.51
CA THR A 65 -12.29 12.00 17.91
C THR A 65 -11.51 13.30 18.05
N HIS A 66 -11.88 14.12 19.04
CA HIS A 66 -11.16 15.36 19.36
C HIS A 66 -9.89 15.05 20.17
N VAL A 67 -8.76 14.93 19.46
CA VAL A 67 -7.45 14.55 20.02
C VAL A 67 -7.05 15.37 21.25
N GLU A 68 -7.38 16.67 21.28
CA GLU A 68 -7.02 17.58 22.37
C GLU A 68 -7.71 17.23 23.70
N GLY A 69 -8.86 16.55 23.65
CA GLY A 69 -9.63 16.14 24.82
C GLY A 69 -9.29 14.75 25.35
N LEU A 70 -8.37 14.03 24.71
CA LEU A 70 -8.00 12.67 25.11
C LEU A 70 -6.98 12.66 26.25
N GLY A 71 -7.13 11.69 27.15
CA GLY A 71 -6.11 11.36 28.13
C GLY A 71 -4.97 10.53 27.52
N GLN A 72 -3.89 10.35 28.27
CA GLN A 72 -2.69 9.65 27.80
C GLN A 72 -2.96 8.21 27.33
N GLU A 73 -3.75 7.43 28.08
CA GLU A 73 -4.10 6.05 27.70
C GLU A 73 -4.89 6.00 26.39
N ASP A 74 -5.84 6.92 26.19
CA ASP A 74 -6.63 7.01 24.98
C ASP A 74 -5.76 7.42 23.77
N LEU A 75 -4.83 8.37 23.97
CA LEU A 75 -3.88 8.79 22.93
C LEU A 75 -2.99 7.63 22.49
N ALA A 76 -2.47 6.84 23.44
CA ALA A 76 -1.67 5.66 23.13
C ALA A 76 -2.47 4.64 22.30
N TYR A 77 -3.70 4.35 22.70
CA TYR A 77 -4.59 3.43 21.97
C TYR A 77 -4.90 3.92 20.54
N VAL A 78 -5.24 5.21 20.40
CA VAL A 78 -5.51 5.84 19.10
C VAL A 78 -4.25 5.84 18.21
N ALA A 79 -3.07 6.10 18.78
CA ALA A 79 -1.80 6.05 18.07
C ALA A 79 -1.50 4.64 17.55
N GLU A 80 -1.77 3.60 18.32
CA GLU A 80 -1.60 2.20 17.89
C GLU A 80 -2.47 1.86 16.67
N ILE A 81 -3.74 2.24 16.69
CA ILE A 81 -4.63 2.03 15.53
C ILE A 81 -4.13 2.80 14.31
N ALA A 82 -3.75 4.07 14.49
CA ALA A 82 -3.26 4.90 13.39
C ALA A 82 -1.95 4.37 12.79
N ARG A 83 -1.00 3.90 13.62
CA ARG A 83 0.24 3.25 13.16
C ARG A 83 -0.05 1.97 12.40
N ALA A 84 -0.92 1.11 12.92
CA ALA A 84 -1.31 -0.13 12.25
C ALA A 84 -1.93 0.16 10.88
N TYR A 85 -2.90 1.07 10.82
CA TYR A 85 -3.55 1.46 9.57
C TYR A 85 -2.56 2.04 8.55
N LEU A 86 -1.64 2.91 8.99
CA LEU A 86 -0.59 3.47 8.15
C LEU A 86 0.33 2.38 7.57
N GLU A 87 0.75 1.42 8.39
CA GLU A 87 1.58 0.30 7.95
C GLU A 87 0.87 -0.54 6.87
N TRP A 88 -0.41 -0.84 7.06
CA TRP A 88 -1.20 -1.60 6.10
C TRP A 88 -1.43 -0.83 4.79
N LEU A 89 -1.66 0.48 4.86
CA LEU A 89 -1.72 1.35 3.69
C LEU A 89 -0.41 1.35 2.90
N ASP A 90 0.73 1.52 3.58
CA ASP A 90 2.05 1.49 2.91
C ASP A 90 2.32 0.14 2.23
N ARG A 91 1.97 -0.96 2.89
CA ARG A 91 2.06 -2.31 2.31
C ARG A 91 1.16 -2.44 1.08
N ALA A 92 -0.07 -1.94 1.13
CA ALA A 92 -1.01 -2.00 0.02
C ALA A 92 -0.54 -1.16 -1.18
N VAL A 93 -0.07 0.07 -0.95
CA VAL A 93 0.50 0.96 -1.98
C VAL A 93 1.72 0.29 -2.62
N LYS A 94 2.72 -0.10 -1.82
CA LYS A 94 3.97 -0.67 -2.30
C LYS A 94 3.76 -1.94 -3.13
N LYS A 95 2.98 -2.91 -2.63
CA LYS A 95 2.72 -4.17 -3.34
C LYS A 95 2.02 -3.95 -4.67
N ARG A 96 1.16 -2.93 -4.73
CA ARG A 96 0.40 -2.57 -5.91
C ARG A 96 1.27 -1.87 -6.95
N GLU A 97 2.13 -0.94 -6.52
CA GLU A 97 3.14 -0.31 -7.39
C GLU A 97 4.13 -1.34 -7.95
N GLU A 98 4.66 -2.25 -7.11
CA GLU A 98 5.55 -3.33 -7.54
C GLU A 98 4.89 -4.23 -8.59
N HIS A 99 3.62 -4.62 -8.38
CA HIS A 99 2.87 -5.41 -9.34
C HIS A 99 2.70 -4.67 -10.68
N HIS A 100 2.37 -3.39 -10.64
CA HIS A 100 2.20 -2.61 -11.87
C HIS A 100 3.50 -2.43 -12.64
N GLN A 101 4.55 -2.00 -11.96
CA GLN A 101 5.88 -1.78 -12.55
C GLN A 101 6.42 -3.04 -13.25
N GLN A 102 6.03 -4.23 -12.78
CA GLN A 102 6.54 -5.48 -13.31
C GLN A 102 5.73 -6.05 -14.47
N PHE A 103 4.41 -5.84 -14.49
CA PHE A 103 3.52 -6.52 -15.43
C PHE A 103 2.87 -5.60 -16.46
N PHE A 104 2.95 -4.28 -16.28
CA PHE A 104 2.30 -3.29 -17.12
C PHE A 104 3.29 -2.22 -17.57
N THR A 105 3.27 -1.91 -18.86
CA THR A 105 4.06 -0.80 -19.42
C THR A 105 3.38 0.56 -19.25
N GLN A 106 2.06 0.55 -19.03
CA GLN A 106 1.25 1.72 -18.72
C GLN A 106 0.31 1.35 -17.59
N VAL A 107 0.25 2.20 -16.56
CA VAL A 107 -0.74 2.09 -15.50
C VAL A 107 -2.09 2.48 -16.08
N ASP A 108 -3.05 1.56 -16.04
CA ASP A 108 -4.43 1.86 -16.46
C ASP A 108 -5.05 2.94 -15.55
N HIS A 109 -6.03 3.67 -16.09
CA HIS A 109 -6.61 4.83 -15.41
C HIS A 109 -7.20 4.46 -14.04
N ALA A 110 -7.99 3.38 -13.98
CA ALA A 110 -8.62 2.93 -12.75
C ALA A 110 -7.58 2.57 -11.68
N HIS A 111 -6.46 1.97 -12.09
CA HIS A 111 -5.39 1.64 -11.18
C HIS A 111 -4.66 2.87 -10.65
N ARG A 112 -4.47 3.89 -11.50
CA ARG A 112 -3.89 5.17 -11.09
C ARG A 112 -4.78 5.87 -10.08
N GLU A 113 -6.06 6.02 -10.38
CA GLU A 113 -7.04 6.63 -9.47
C GLU A 113 -7.06 5.92 -8.12
N TYR A 114 -7.07 4.59 -8.12
CA TYR A 114 -7.07 3.84 -6.86
C TYR A 114 -5.76 4.02 -6.07
N LEU A 115 -4.60 4.04 -6.74
CA LEU A 115 -3.32 4.34 -6.08
C LEU A 115 -3.29 5.76 -5.51
N GLU A 116 -3.85 6.74 -6.21
CA GLU A 116 -3.98 8.12 -5.71
C GLU A 116 -4.86 8.19 -4.47
N ILE A 117 -5.98 7.45 -4.44
CA ILE A 117 -6.84 7.32 -3.25
C ILE A 117 -6.05 6.72 -2.08
N LEU A 118 -5.31 5.64 -2.29
CA LEU A 118 -4.51 5.02 -1.22
C LEU A 118 -3.43 5.96 -0.70
N LYS A 119 -2.73 6.67 -1.58
CA LYS A 119 -1.71 7.65 -1.20
C LYS A 119 -2.31 8.81 -0.41
N TYR A 120 -3.45 9.32 -0.86
CA TYR A 120 -4.20 10.34 -0.12
C TYR A 120 -4.57 9.86 1.28
N ARG A 121 -5.15 8.65 1.41
CA ARG A 121 -5.49 8.05 2.71
C ARG A 121 -4.27 7.90 3.61
N ARG A 122 -3.14 7.45 3.06
CA ARG A 122 -1.86 7.35 3.79
C ARG A 122 -1.41 8.71 4.32
N ASP A 123 -1.48 9.74 3.50
CA ASP A 123 -1.08 11.08 3.91
C ASP A 123 -2.01 11.65 5.00
N GLN A 124 -3.31 11.31 4.97
CA GLN A 124 -4.25 11.64 6.07
C GLN A 124 -3.92 10.85 7.35
N ALA A 125 -3.67 9.55 7.26
CA ALA A 125 -3.28 8.72 8.40
C ALA A 125 -1.99 9.21 9.06
N PHE A 126 -1.00 9.58 8.25
CA PHE A 126 0.25 10.15 8.73
C PHE A 126 0.04 11.48 9.47
N LYS A 127 -0.75 12.40 8.92
CA LYS A 127 -1.07 13.68 9.58
C LYS A 127 -1.83 13.48 10.89
N TYR A 128 -2.76 12.54 10.90
CA TYR A 128 -3.53 12.21 12.11
C TYR A 128 -2.63 11.63 13.19
N LEU A 129 -1.79 10.64 12.86
CA LEU A 129 -0.81 10.06 13.78
C LEU A 129 0.12 11.14 14.35
N TYR A 130 0.64 12.02 13.50
CA TYR A 130 1.51 13.12 13.93
C TYR A 130 0.84 14.02 14.98
N ARG A 131 -0.46 14.35 14.80
CA ARG A 131 -1.23 15.14 15.77
C ARG A 131 -1.39 14.41 17.10
N VAL A 132 -1.70 13.10 17.07
CA VAL A 132 -1.85 12.28 18.27
C VAL A 132 -0.54 12.19 19.05
N GLU A 133 0.57 11.87 18.37
CA GLU A 133 1.89 11.75 18.99
C GLU A 133 2.39 13.10 19.54
N SER A 134 2.07 14.21 18.86
CA SER A 134 2.38 15.55 19.35
C SER A 134 1.64 15.86 20.65
N ARG A 135 0.34 15.52 20.72
CA ARG A 135 -0.45 15.70 21.95
C ARG A 135 0.03 14.81 23.09
N GLU A 136 0.42 13.58 22.79
CA GLU A 136 1.00 12.66 23.79
C GLU A 136 2.29 13.23 24.39
N MET A 137 3.16 13.83 23.56
CA MET A 137 4.38 14.50 24.05
C MET A 137 4.07 15.72 24.93
N GLU A 138 3.08 16.55 24.57
CA GLU A 138 2.68 17.72 25.38
C GLU A 138 2.24 17.30 26.79
N LEU A 139 1.43 16.25 26.92
CA LEU A 139 0.96 15.76 28.22
C LEU A 139 2.10 15.18 29.06
N LEU A 140 3.09 14.54 28.42
CA LEU A 140 4.26 14.01 29.10
C LEU A 140 5.14 15.12 29.69
N ASP A 141 5.19 16.29 29.06
CA ASP A 141 5.97 17.44 29.54
C ASP A 141 5.25 18.18 30.69
N GLU A 142 3.90 18.22 30.68
CA GLU A 142 3.08 18.85 31.74
C GLU A 142 3.17 18.13 33.10
N ASP A 143 3.47 16.84 33.13
CA ASP A 143 3.59 16.05 34.37
C ASP A 143 4.90 16.31 35.18
N TRP A 144 5.83 17.11 34.63
CA TRP A 144 7.13 17.41 35.27
C TRP A 144 7.25 18.84 35.85
N ASP A 145 6.23 19.69 35.69
CA ASP A 145 6.16 21.06 36.24
C ASP A 145 5.33 21.15 37.53
#